data_AF-A0A8J4L5H7-F1
#
_entry.id   AF-A0A8J4L5H7-F1
#
_cell.length_a   1.000
_cell.length_b   1.000
_cell.length_c   1.000
_cell.angle_alpha   90.00
_cell.angle_beta   90.00
_cell.angle_gamma   90.00
#
_symmetry.space_group_name_H-M   'P 1'
#
loop_
_entity.id
_entity.type
_entity.pdbx_description
1 polymer ?
#
loop_
_entity_poly.entity_id
_entity_poly.type
_entity_poly.pdbx_seq_one_letter_code
_entity_poly.pdbx_strand_id
1 'polypeptide(L)'
;RSPPGSLLAAEAMRAAGLLLAWALLRPAGTQQCHLAGPGSVLRFTDTHTEIRVPALHRVASSLDPLYGLVRRCLDLIQQNPLPTELLRAALNDPGSVRTSQVVQYELGYVACAMVALLFTVAMPVAGMCFCYCRSRQRCGGRLRAHRRSLGCRRHCLLVCLSLTSLVILTSVICAFVTSQRVKGQMEPGLGAVPTTLRTLRQHIANVPQGVQMVVDQFEVPRQQIISDLGGLSRSVGFSIHAQLKAMTYAALVDLQDRAGDLQTSLHHLQILDKTARALASARAELEPALRERRRRVVALLDDPRCTSCASVLGRAQSLELGADYSKVPSVEKVLKALAGLPRSDFAEMIRQGNGTFNSIPELAVERMAQVIQDLRDEMARMTEKVQSIANSFPLPDYTRAVSEALVKAEDRSQPYLREVERFEQYRWIAGTVLCSIILLILACN
;
A
#
# COMPACT_ATOMS: atom_id res chain seq x y z
N ARG A 1 -64.53 -38.83 -14.23
CA ARG A 1 -64.79 -37.37 -14.12
C ARG A 1 -63.70 -36.76 -13.23
N SER A 2 -62.52 -36.49 -13.80
CA SER A 2 -61.47 -35.64 -13.23
C SER A 2 -60.65 -35.14 -14.43
N PRO A 3 -60.45 -33.83 -14.63
CA PRO A 3 -59.99 -33.31 -15.91
C PRO A 3 -58.47 -33.46 -16.06
N PRO A 4 -57.94 -33.60 -17.30
CA PRO A 4 -56.50 -33.70 -17.57
C PRO A 4 -55.73 -32.38 -17.41
N GLY A 5 -56.30 -31.36 -16.76
CA GLY A 5 -55.72 -30.02 -16.62
C GLY A 5 -54.89 -29.78 -15.35
N SER A 6 -54.99 -30.64 -14.33
CA SER A 6 -54.34 -30.39 -13.03
C SER A 6 -52.85 -30.76 -12.99
N LEU A 7 -52.41 -31.68 -13.85
CA LEU A 7 -51.00 -32.10 -13.94
C LEU A 7 -50.15 -31.07 -14.71
N LEU A 8 -50.67 -30.52 -15.82
CA LEU A 8 -50.00 -29.47 -16.59
C LEU A 8 -49.91 -28.14 -15.81
N ALA A 9 -50.93 -27.81 -15.01
CA ALA A 9 -50.89 -26.61 -14.16
C ALA A 9 -49.86 -26.75 -13.02
N ALA A 10 -49.69 -27.95 -12.45
CA ALA A 10 -48.72 -28.19 -11.40
C ALA A 10 -47.26 -28.15 -11.92
N GLU A 11 -47.01 -28.63 -13.14
CA GLU A 11 -45.70 -28.53 -13.77
C GLU A 11 -45.36 -27.12 -14.25
N ALA A 12 -46.35 -26.37 -14.78
CA ALA A 12 -46.16 -24.97 -15.14
C ALA A 12 -45.85 -24.09 -13.91
N MET A 13 -46.48 -24.37 -12.77
CA MET A 13 -46.26 -23.63 -11.53
C MET A 13 -44.91 -23.96 -10.88
N ARG A 14 -44.42 -25.21 -11.03
CA ARG A 14 -43.06 -25.59 -10.64
C ARG A 14 -42.00 -24.99 -11.57
N ALA A 15 -42.25 -24.94 -12.87
CA ALA A 15 -41.36 -24.29 -13.83
C ALA A 15 -41.29 -22.77 -13.61
N ALA A 16 -42.43 -22.12 -13.31
CA ALA A 16 -42.48 -20.70 -12.96
C ALA A 16 -41.76 -20.42 -11.62
N GLY A 17 -41.92 -21.29 -10.62
CA GLY A 17 -41.21 -21.20 -9.34
C GLY A 17 -39.68 -21.37 -9.48
N LEU A 18 -39.23 -22.27 -10.35
CA LEU A 18 -37.81 -22.47 -10.67
C LEU A 18 -37.22 -21.31 -11.47
N LEU A 19 -37.98 -20.70 -12.38
CA LEU A 19 -37.57 -19.51 -13.13
C LEU A 19 -37.51 -18.26 -12.24
N LEU A 20 -38.46 -18.10 -11.31
CA LEU A 20 -38.43 -17.03 -10.29
C LEU A 20 -37.30 -17.22 -9.29
N ALA A 21 -37.01 -18.46 -8.87
CA ALA A 21 -35.84 -18.76 -8.04
C ALA A 21 -34.54 -18.48 -8.80
N TRP A 22 -34.45 -18.80 -10.09
CA TRP A 22 -33.28 -18.46 -10.93
C TRP A 22 -33.11 -16.96 -11.15
N ALA A 23 -34.21 -16.19 -11.23
CA ALA A 23 -34.16 -14.73 -11.35
C ALA A 23 -33.79 -14.04 -10.03
N LEU A 24 -34.20 -14.60 -8.87
CA LEU A 24 -33.91 -14.07 -7.54
C LEU A 24 -32.57 -14.54 -6.95
N LEU A 25 -32.04 -15.69 -7.39
CA LEU A 25 -30.71 -16.20 -7.02
C LEU A 25 -29.62 -15.80 -8.01
N ARG A 26 -29.88 -14.85 -8.93
CA ARG A 26 -28.80 -14.27 -9.72
C ARG A 26 -27.84 -13.61 -8.72
N PRO A 27 -26.58 -14.10 -8.57
CA PRO A 27 -25.64 -13.42 -7.71
C PRO A 27 -25.54 -12.01 -8.26
N ALA A 28 -25.75 -11.02 -7.40
CA ALA A 28 -25.36 -9.65 -7.69
C ALA A 28 -23.97 -9.76 -8.28
N GLY A 29 -23.85 -9.51 -9.59
CA GLY A 29 -22.59 -9.59 -10.27
C GLY A 29 -21.65 -8.76 -9.43
N THR A 30 -20.61 -9.37 -8.90
CA THR A 30 -19.45 -8.66 -8.40
C THR A 30 -19.12 -7.70 -9.52
N GLN A 31 -19.50 -6.44 -9.33
CA GLN A 31 -19.21 -5.36 -10.23
C GLN A 31 -17.70 -5.27 -10.12
N GLN A 32 -17.01 -6.01 -10.99
CA GLN A 32 -15.57 -5.86 -11.16
C GLN A 32 -15.42 -4.40 -11.55
N CYS A 33 -14.92 -3.61 -10.60
CA CYS A 33 -14.41 -2.29 -10.87
C CYS A 33 -13.37 -2.49 -11.97
N HIS A 34 -13.76 -2.28 -13.23
CA HIS A 34 -12.81 -2.13 -14.30
C HIS A 34 -11.96 -0.92 -13.92
N LEU A 35 -10.71 -1.19 -13.54
CA LEU A 35 -9.68 -0.18 -13.34
C LEU A 35 -9.67 0.69 -14.60
N ALA A 36 -10.19 1.91 -14.50
CA ALA A 36 -10.13 2.87 -15.57
C ALA A 36 -8.68 3.35 -15.69
N GLY A 37 -7.99 2.93 -16.76
CA GLY A 37 -6.72 3.51 -17.20
C GLY A 37 -5.49 3.15 -16.37
N PRO A 38 -4.27 3.44 -16.89
CA PRO A 38 -3.02 3.08 -16.23
C PRO A 38 -3.01 3.73 -14.85
N GLY A 39 -3.02 2.89 -13.81
CA GLY A 39 -3.05 3.35 -12.43
C GLY A 39 -2.02 4.44 -12.24
N SER A 40 -2.47 5.62 -11.80
CA SER A 40 -1.60 6.65 -11.26
C SER A 40 -0.83 5.98 -10.13
N VAL A 41 0.38 5.51 -10.45
CA VAL A 41 1.31 4.99 -9.46
C VAL A 41 1.53 6.15 -8.51
N LEU A 42 0.91 6.06 -7.33
CA LEU A 42 1.15 6.98 -6.24
C LEU A 42 2.65 6.93 -5.99
N ARG A 43 3.37 7.93 -6.50
CA ARG A 43 4.79 8.11 -6.25
C ARG A 43 4.92 8.65 -4.84
N PHE A 44 4.91 7.72 -3.89
CA PHE A 44 5.50 7.99 -2.60
C PHE A 44 6.97 8.31 -2.86
N THR A 45 7.44 9.45 -2.36
CA THR A 45 8.86 9.74 -2.32
C THR A 45 9.49 8.67 -1.45
N ASP A 46 10.14 7.71 -2.10
CA ASP A 46 10.89 6.64 -1.49
C ASP A 46 12.11 7.27 -0.79
N THR A 47 11.87 7.79 0.40
CA THR A 47 12.86 8.45 1.26
C THR A 47 13.52 7.43 2.19
N HIS A 48 13.45 6.14 1.81
CA HIS A 48 14.23 5.05 2.38
C HIS A 48 15.60 4.86 1.72
N THR A 49 16.10 5.85 0.96
CA THR A 49 17.54 5.87 0.68
C THR A 49 18.30 6.21 1.96
N GLU A 50 18.82 5.15 2.57
CA GLU A 50 19.92 5.15 3.53
C GLU A 50 19.62 5.54 4.98
N ILE A 51 18.67 4.84 5.59
CA ILE A 51 18.72 4.62 7.04
C ILE A 51 18.89 3.13 7.28
N ARG A 52 19.98 2.59 6.73
CA ARG A 52 20.51 1.33 7.22
C ARG A 52 21.70 1.75 8.05
N VAL A 53 21.56 1.75 9.38
CA VAL A 53 22.75 1.67 10.24
C VAL A 53 23.51 0.49 9.64
N PRO A 54 24.71 0.70 9.07
CA PRO A 54 25.47 -0.44 8.61
C PRO A 54 25.63 -1.26 9.87
N ALA A 55 24.98 -2.43 9.92
CA ALA A 55 25.41 -3.45 10.85
C ALA A 55 26.88 -3.59 10.46
N LEU A 56 27.75 -3.01 11.29
CA LEU A 56 29.18 -3.05 11.11
C LEU A 56 29.52 -4.52 11.38
N HIS A 57 29.21 -5.35 10.39
CA HIS A 57 29.71 -6.70 10.29
C HIS A 57 31.20 -6.50 10.43
N ARG A 58 31.78 -7.07 11.50
CA ARG A 58 33.22 -7.08 11.69
C ARG A 58 33.81 -7.44 10.34
N VAL A 59 34.42 -6.45 9.68
CA VAL A 59 35.12 -6.67 8.43
C VAL A 59 36.17 -7.70 8.78
N ALA A 60 36.17 -8.82 8.06
CA ALA A 60 37.10 -9.92 8.32
C ALA A 60 38.51 -9.35 8.42
N SER A 61 39.04 -9.32 9.63
CA SER A 61 40.25 -8.58 9.93
C SER A 61 41.42 -9.53 9.71
N SER A 62 42.58 -8.99 9.31
CA SER A 62 43.81 -9.79 9.23
C SER A 62 44.26 -10.41 10.58
N LEU A 63 43.51 -10.13 11.66
CA LEU A 63 43.68 -10.65 13.01
C LEU A 63 42.69 -11.77 13.36
N ASP A 64 41.74 -12.13 12.49
CA ASP A 64 40.73 -13.17 12.76
C ASP A 64 41.33 -14.54 13.17
N PRO A 65 42.43 -15.01 12.57
CA PRO A 65 43.09 -16.23 13.03
C PRO A 65 43.66 -16.11 14.45
N LEU A 66 44.19 -14.94 14.80
CA LEU A 66 44.70 -14.64 16.14
C LEU A 66 43.54 -14.61 17.15
N TYR A 67 42.45 -13.92 16.82
CA TYR A 67 41.25 -13.89 17.65
C TYR A 67 40.66 -15.29 17.81
N GLY A 68 40.69 -16.13 16.77
CA GLY A 68 40.25 -17.53 16.85
C GLY A 68 41.15 -18.41 17.73
N LEU A 69 42.46 -18.14 17.77
CA LEU A 69 43.39 -18.80 18.67
C LEU A 69 43.18 -18.35 20.11
N VAL A 70 43.11 -17.04 20.35
CA VAL A 70 42.84 -16.45 21.65
C VAL A 70 41.50 -16.97 22.18
N ARG A 71 40.45 -17.00 21.36
CA ARG A 71 39.14 -17.52 21.77
C ARG A 71 39.21 -18.98 22.18
N ARG A 72 39.91 -19.83 21.42
CA ARG A 72 40.16 -21.23 21.81
C ARG A 72 40.96 -21.37 23.10
N CYS A 73 42.00 -20.54 23.30
CA CYS A 73 42.76 -20.51 24.54
C CYS A 73 41.91 -20.02 25.72
N LEU A 74 41.07 -19.02 25.50
CA LEU A 74 40.13 -18.51 26.48
C LEU A 74 39.07 -19.56 26.81
N ASP A 75 38.50 -20.26 25.82
CA ASP A 75 37.54 -21.35 26.05
C ASP A 75 38.19 -22.50 26.85
N LEU A 76 39.49 -22.74 26.69
CA LEU A 76 40.27 -23.71 27.46
C LEU A 76 40.54 -23.26 28.91
N ILE A 77 40.82 -21.97 29.11
CA ILE A 77 41.13 -21.38 30.44
C ILE A 77 39.84 -21.04 31.21
N GLN A 78 38.75 -20.75 30.50
CA GLN A 78 37.52 -20.17 30.99
C GLN A 78 36.34 -21.02 30.50
N GLN A 79 36.09 -22.12 31.20
CA GLN A 79 35.00 -23.06 30.88
C GLN A 79 33.60 -22.53 31.25
N ASN A 80 33.51 -21.41 31.97
CA ASN A 80 32.24 -20.88 32.47
C ASN A 80 31.63 -19.85 31.50
N PRO A 81 30.36 -20.02 31.07
CA PRO A 81 29.66 -19.03 30.28
C PRO A 81 29.42 -17.75 31.09
N LEU A 82 29.42 -16.61 30.40
CA LEU A 82 29.16 -15.29 31.00
C LEU A 82 27.79 -15.29 31.71
N PRO A 83 27.71 -15.08 33.04
CA PRO A 83 26.44 -15.11 33.75
C PRO A 83 25.61 -13.88 33.37
N THR A 84 24.59 -14.10 32.53
CA THR A 84 23.64 -13.08 32.08
C THR A 84 22.92 -12.39 33.25
N GLU A 85 22.81 -13.05 34.39
CA GLU A 85 22.21 -12.51 35.62
C GLU A 85 23.08 -11.45 36.30
N LEU A 86 24.41 -11.55 36.19
CA LEU A 86 25.35 -10.55 36.73
C LEU A 86 25.38 -9.30 35.84
N LEU A 87 25.26 -9.48 34.53
CA LEU A 87 25.14 -8.38 33.57
C LEU A 87 23.82 -7.62 33.79
N ARG A 88 22.72 -8.33 34.04
CA ARG A 88 21.41 -7.74 34.35
C ARG A 88 21.39 -7.05 35.73
N ALA A 89 22.08 -7.60 36.73
CA ALA A 89 22.21 -6.98 38.06
C ALA A 89 23.11 -5.72 38.05
N ALA A 90 24.24 -5.75 37.34
CA ALA A 90 25.14 -4.60 37.22
C ALA A 90 24.56 -3.43 36.41
N LEU A 91 23.67 -3.72 35.44
CA LEU A 91 22.94 -2.70 34.68
C LEU A 91 21.84 -2.02 35.51
N ASN A 92 21.28 -2.72 36.52
CA ASN A 92 20.22 -2.18 37.37
C ASN A 92 20.74 -1.47 38.62
N ASP A 93 21.83 -1.94 39.25
CA ASP A 93 22.37 -1.29 40.44
C ASP A 93 23.90 -1.55 40.62
N PRO A 94 24.77 -0.54 40.42
CA PRO A 94 26.23 -0.74 40.37
C PRO A 94 26.87 -1.09 41.73
N GLY A 95 26.14 -0.99 42.85
CA GLY A 95 26.64 -1.28 44.19
C GLY A 95 26.47 -2.73 44.67
N SER A 96 25.75 -3.59 43.93
CA SER A 96 25.36 -4.94 44.40
C SER A 96 26.34 -6.06 44.02
N VAL A 97 27.42 -5.75 43.30
CA VAL A 97 28.36 -6.75 42.78
C VAL A 97 29.18 -7.34 43.93
N ARG A 98 28.80 -8.54 44.41
CA ARG A 98 29.59 -9.33 45.37
C ARG A 98 30.92 -9.75 44.73
N THR A 99 32.01 -9.19 45.25
CA THR A 99 33.41 -9.47 44.83
C THR A 99 33.78 -10.95 44.86
N SER A 100 33.14 -11.76 45.72
CA SER A 100 33.36 -13.20 45.82
C SER A 100 32.94 -14.01 44.59
N GLN A 101 32.01 -13.48 43.78
CA GLN A 101 31.48 -14.17 42.59
C GLN A 101 32.30 -13.89 41.33
N VAL A 102 33.00 -12.74 41.29
CA VAL A 102 33.94 -12.35 40.22
C VAL A 102 35.23 -13.19 40.30
N VAL A 103 35.72 -13.47 41.52
CA VAL A 103 36.94 -14.27 41.73
C VAL A 103 36.77 -15.74 41.32
N GLN A 104 35.57 -16.32 41.45
CA GLN A 104 35.29 -17.68 40.97
C GLN A 104 35.29 -17.80 39.45
N TYR A 105 35.00 -16.70 38.74
CA TYR A 105 35.06 -16.64 37.28
C TYR A 105 36.49 -16.42 36.76
N GLU A 106 37.34 -15.73 37.54
CA GLU A 106 38.74 -15.46 37.18
C GLU A 106 39.74 -16.55 37.60
N LEU A 107 39.28 -17.66 38.18
CA LEU A 107 40.14 -18.73 38.72
C LEU A 107 41.14 -19.28 37.68
N GLY A 108 40.74 -19.36 36.41
CA GLY A 108 41.60 -19.78 35.31
C GLY A 108 42.75 -18.80 35.02
N TYR A 109 42.50 -17.49 35.14
CA TYR A 109 43.53 -16.46 34.99
C TYR A 109 44.48 -16.46 36.18
N VAL A 110 43.97 -16.66 37.39
CA VAL A 110 44.80 -16.78 38.59
C VAL A 110 45.73 -17.99 38.49
N ALA A 111 45.23 -19.14 38.05
CA ALA A 111 46.06 -20.33 37.84
C ALA A 111 47.15 -20.09 36.78
N CYS A 112 46.79 -19.47 35.65
CA CYS A 112 47.75 -19.11 34.60
C CYS A 112 48.81 -18.12 35.11
N ALA A 113 48.43 -17.10 35.87
CA ALA A 113 49.32 -16.14 36.47
C ALA A 113 50.29 -16.79 37.47
N MET A 114 49.82 -17.73 38.29
CA MET A 114 50.66 -18.48 39.22
C MET A 114 51.69 -19.35 38.48
N VAL A 115 51.30 -20.05 37.40
CA VAL A 115 52.23 -20.84 36.58
C VAL A 115 53.26 -19.95 35.87
N ALA A 116 52.83 -18.82 35.31
CA ALA A 116 53.71 -17.84 34.68
C ALA A 116 54.73 -17.25 35.67
N LEU A 117 54.29 -16.94 36.89
CA LEU A 117 55.15 -16.44 37.96
C LEU A 117 56.18 -17.49 38.39
N LEU A 118 55.75 -18.74 38.57
CA LEU A 118 56.65 -19.86 38.89
C LEU A 118 57.71 -20.05 37.81
N PHE A 119 57.36 -19.99 36.53
CA PHE A 119 58.32 -20.07 35.43
C PHE A 119 59.30 -18.89 35.41
N THR A 120 58.80 -17.68 35.67
CA THR A 120 59.60 -16.45 35.69
C THR A 120 60.63 -16.47 36.81
N VAL A 121 60.35 -17.13 37.93
CA VAL A 121 61.32 -17.30 39.03
C VAL A 121 62.24 -18.51 38.79
N ALA A 122 61.70 -19.62 38.28
CA ALA A 122 62.47 -20.85 38.06
C ALA A 122 63.56 -20.69 36.99
N MET A 123 63.29 -19.98 35.89
CA MET A 123 64.24 -19.78 34.79
C MET A 123 65.53 -19.04 35.23
N PRO A 124 65.45 -17.88 35.91
CA PRO A 124 66.62 -17.20 36.46
C PRO A 124 67.33 -18.00 37.55
N VAL A 125 66.60 -18.72 38.42
CA VAL A 125 67.20 -19.52 39.50
C VAL A 125 67.99 -20.69 38.92
N ALA A 126 67.47 -21.38 37.91
CA ALA A 126 68.20 -22.39 37.17
C ALA A 126 69.44 -21.78 36.50
N GLY A 127 69.29 -20.64 35.83
CA GLY A 127 70.40 -19.90 35.22
C GLY A 127 71.50 -19.51 36.22
N MET A 128 71.13 -18.97 37.38
CA MET A 128 72.06 -18.61 38.47
C MET A 128 72.73 -19.85 39.06
N CYS A 129 72.00 -20.94 39.25
CA CYS A 129 72.55 -22.21 39.73
C CYS A 129 73.59 -22.78 38.74
N PHE A 130 73.31 -22.74 37.44
CA PHE A 130 74.27 -23.12 36.40
C PHE A 130 75.48 -22.18 36.35
N CYS A 131 75.27 -20.86 36.45
CA CYS A 131 76.35 -19.88 36.50
C CYS A 131 77.27 -20.07 37.70
N TYR A 132 76.70 -20.37 38.87
CA TYR A 132 77.44 -20.67 40.10
C TYR A 132 78.18 -22.01 40.05
N CYS A 133 77.56 -23.04 39.45
CA CYS A 133 78.22 -24.32 39.20
C CYS A 133 79.36 -24.22 38.16
N ARG A 134 79.25 -23.29 37.21
CA ARG A 134 80.30 -22.98 36.22
C ARG A 134 81.46 -22.20 36.83
N SER A 135 81.20 -21.22 37.70
CA SER A 135 82.26 -20.45 38.39
C SER A 135 83.09 -21.31 39.34
N ARG A 136 82.53 -22.40 39.88
CA ARG A 136 83.25 -23.41 40.68
C ARG A 136 83.90 -24.54 39.86
N GLN A 137 83.92 -24.44 38.52
CA GLN A 137 84.49 -25.43 37.58
C GLN A 137 83.94 -26.88 37.69
N ARG A 138 82.84 -27.12 38.42
CA ARG A 138 82.26 -28.47 38.57
C ARG A 138 81.34 -28.85 37.41
N CYS A 139 80.75 -27.87 36.74
CA CYS A 139 79.91 -28.08 35.55
C CYS A 139 80.47 -27.27 34.38
N GLY A 140 81.39 -27.91 33.64
CA GLY A 140 81.95 -27.40 32.39
C GLY A 140 82.45 -28.59 31.57
N GLY A 141 81.98 -28.73 30.33
CA GLY A 141 82.46 -29.81 29.46
C GLY A 141 83.96 -29.66 29.28
N ARG A 142 84.76 -30.59 29.83
CA ARG A 142 86.20 -30.64 29.54
C ARG A 142 86.35 -30.86 28.03
N LEU A 143 87.08 -29.98 27.34
CA LEU A 143 87.51 -30.20 25.96
C LEU A 143 88.34 -31.49 25.91
N ARG A 144 87.66 -32.63 25.70
CA ARG A 144 88.31 -33.91 25.47
C ARG A 144 88.75 -33.93 24.01
N ALA A 145 90.06 -34.17 23.81
CA ALA A 145 90.71 -34.30 22.52
C ALA A 145 89.95 -35.26 21.58
N HIS A 146 90.06 -34.98 20.29
CA HIS A 146 89.32 -35.58 19.19
C HIS A 146 89.23 -37.12 19.26
N ARG A 147 88.04 -37.66 19.58
CA ARG A 147 87.68 -39.09 19.43
C ARG A 147 86.47 -39.23 18.52
N ARG A 148 86.56 -40.16 17.55
CA ARG A 148 85.54 -40.48 16.53
C ARG A 148 84.16 -40.89 17.10
N SER A 149 84.06 -41.29 18.38
CA SER A 149 82.80 -41.75 19.00
C SER A 149 81.82 -40.65 19.45
N LEU A 150 82.12 -39.37 19.21
CA LEU A 150 81.27 -38.24 19.59
C LEU A 150 80.48 -37.62 18.43
N GLY A 151 80.55 -38.20 17.22
CA GLY A 151 79.85 -37.69 16.02
C GLY A 151 78.33 -37.65 16.18
N CYS A 152 77.71 -38.75 16.61
CA CYS A 152 76.26 -38.84 16.81
C CYS A 152 75.75 -37.86 17.89
N ARG A 153 76.48 -37.72 19.01
CA ARG A 153 76.12 -36.78 20.08
C ARG A 153 76.26 -35.32 19.65
N ARG A 154 77.30 -34.98 18.89
CA ARG A 154 77.48 -33.63 18.33
C ARG A 154 76.42 -33.31 17.28
N HIS A 155 76.11 -34.26 16.40
CA HIS A 155 75.08 -34.09 15.39
C HIS A 155 73.68 -33.96 16.00
N CYS A 156 73.39 -34.75 17.06
CA CYS A 156 72.16 -34.63 17.82
C CYS A 156 72.07 -33.27 18.53
N LEU A 157 73.14 -32.79 19.18
CA LEU A 157 73.16 -31.46 19.79
C LEU A 157 73.01 -30.33 18.76
N LEU A 158 73.63 -30.45 17.59
CA LEU A 158 73.55 -29.47 16.51
C LEU A 158 72.15 -29.46 15.86
N VAL A 159 71.51 -30.63 15.73
CA VAL A 159 70.11 -30.77 15.29
C VAL A 159 69.13 -30.25 16.34
N CYS A 160 69.36 -30.51 17.63
CA CYS A 160 68.52 -29.96 18.70
C CYS A 160 68.64 -28.45 18.77
N LEU A 161 69.87 -27.91 18.69
CA LEU A 161 70.12 -26.47 18.66
C LEU A 161 69.48 -25.82 17.43
N SER A 162 69.65 -26.41 16.24
CA SER A 162 69.02 -25.88 15.01
C SER A 162 67.50 -25.93 15.08
N LEU A 163 66.91 -27.00 15.62
CA LEU A 163 65.46 -27.10 15.83
C LEU A 163 64.96 -26.04 16.81
N THR A 164 65.65 -25.85 17.94
CA THR A 164 65.28 -24.80 18.91
C THR A 164 65.43 -23.39 18.33
N SER A 165 66.47 -23.14 17.53
CA SER A 165 66.68 -21.86 16.86
C SER A 165 65.60 -21.59 15.81
N LEU A 166 65.16 -22.60 15.05
CA LEU A 166 64.03 -22.48 14.11
C LEU A 166 62.70 -22.19 14.82
N VAL A 167 62.45 -22.82 15.97
CA VAL A 167 61.27 -22.55 16.79
C VAL A 167 61.29 -21.12 17.35
N ILE A 168 62.44 -20.66 17.83
CA ILE A 168 62.60 -19.28 18.32
C ILE A 168 62.41 -18.28 17.17
N LEU A 169 63.01 -18.53 16.01
CA LEU A 169 62.90 -17.66 14.83
C LEU A 169 61.44 -17.52 14.38
N THR A 170 60.74 -18.65 14.21
CA THR A 170 59.32 -18.64 13.82
C THR A 170 58.45 -17.92 14.84
N SER A 171 58.71 -18.14 16.14
CA SER A 171 57.99 -17.46 17.23
C SER A 171 58.19 -15.94 17.21
N VAL A 172 59.42 -15.46 16.98
CA VAL A 172 59.71 -14.01 16.93
C VAL A 172 59.13 -13.36 15.67
N ILE A 173 59.19 -14.04 14.52
CA ILE A 173 58.54 -13.55 13.28
C ILE A 173 57.03 -13.44 13.49
N CYS A 174 56.40 -14.47 14.08
CA CYS A 174 54.98 -14.42 14.42
C CYS A 174 54.65 -13.30 15.43
N ALA A 175 55.46 -13.13 16.48
CA ALA A 175 55.27 -12.06 17.48
C ALA A 175 55.41 -10.66 16.85
N PHE A 176 56.37 -10.47 15.94
CA PHE A 176 56.56 -9.21 15.24
C PHE A 176 55.39 -8.91 14.29
N VAL A 177 54.99 -9.87 13.46
CA VAL A 177 53.87 -9.70 12.52
C VAL A 177 52.57 -9.43 13.26
N THR A 178 52.28 -10.18 14.33
CA THR A 178 51.07 -9.96 15.14
C THR A 178 51.08 -8.58 15.81
N SER A 179 52.20 -8.14 16.36
CA SER A 179 52.33 -6.80 16.96
C SER A 179 52.07 -5.68 15.94
N GLN A 180 52.60 -5.79 14.73
CA GLN A 180 52.37 -4.82 13.64
C GLN A 180 50.91 -4.82 13.16
N ARG A 181 50.31 -6.02 13.03
CA ARG A 181 48.91 -6.18 12.60
C ARG A 181 47.94 -5.61 13.63
N VAL A 182 48.20 -5.81 14.92
CA VAL A 182 47.38 -5.23 16.00
C VAL A 182 47.42 -3.71 15.93
N LYS A 183 48.61 -3.09 15.82
CA LYS A 183 48.74 -1.63 15.70
C LYS A 183 47.99 -1.09 14.48
N GLY A 184 48.18 -1.70 13.30
CA GLY A 184 47.57 -1.24 12.06
C GLY A 184 46.04 -1.35 12.00
N GLN A 185 45.43 -2.16 12.87
CA GLN A 185 43.96 -2.29 12.94
C GLN A 185 43.36 -1.52 14.12
N MET A 186 44.11 -1.33 15.20
CA MET A 186 43.63 -0.66 16.40
C MET A 186 43.54 0.86 16.21
N GLU A 187 44.55 1.48 15.58
CA GLU A 187 44.62 2.93 15.34
C GLU A 187 43.42 3.50 14.56
N PRO A 188 43.00 2.93 13.41
CA PRO A 188 41.79 3.38 12.71
C PRO A 188 40.49 3.04 13.48
N GLY A 189 40.50 1.96 14.27
CA GLY A 189 39.35 1.59 15.13
C GLY A 189 39.11 2.60 16.25
N LEU A 190 40.18 3.06 16.91
CA LEU A 190 40.14 4.08 17.96
C LEU A 190 39.61 5.43 17.43
N GLY A 191 39.97 5.81 16.20
CA GLY A 191 39.46 7.02 15.53
C GLY A 191 38.01 6.92 15.07
N ALA A 192 37.50 5.72 14.80
CA ALA A 192 36.14 5.49 14.29
C ALA A 192 35.04 5.46 15.38
N VAL A 193 35.41 5.26 16.65
CA VAL A 193 34.45 5.24 17.78
C VAL A 193 33.74 6.60 17.98
N PRO A 194 34.44 7.74 18.09
CA PRO A 194 33.77 9.02 18.29
C PRO A 194 32.93 9.45 17.08
N THR A 195 33.37 9.11 15.86
CA THR A 195 32.61 9.42 14.64
C THR A 195 31.33 8.58 14.56
N THR A 196 31.38 7.29 14.88
CA THR A 196 30.19 6.42 14.91
C THR A 196 29.19 6.82 15.98
N LEU A 197 29.63 7.17 17.19
CA LEU A 197 28.75 7.68 18.26
C LEU A 197 28.05 8.98 17.83
N ARG A 198 28.78 9.90 17.17
CA ARG A 198 28.22 11.13 16.63
C ARG A 198 27.18 10.89 15.53
N THR A 199 27.46 9.98 14.60
CA THR A 199 26.51 9.61 13.54
C THR A 199 25.24 8.98 14.13
N LEU A 200 25.38 8.09 15.12
CA LEU A 200 24.24 7.46 15.78
C LEU A 200 23.38 8.49 16.53
N ARG A 201 24.01 9.49 17.16
CA ARG A 201 23.32 10.61 17.82
C ARG A 201 22.51 11.44 16.82
N GLN A 202 23.11 11.84 15.71
CA GLN A 202 22.42 12.58 14.65
C GLN A 202 21.26 11.76 14.08
N HIS A 203 21.45 10.46 13.94
CA HIS A 203 20.42 9.59 13.43
C HIS A 203 19.19 9.51 14.36
N ILE A 204 19.43 9.30 15.66
CA ILE A 204 18.37 9.26 16.69
C ILE A 204 17.63 10.59 16.79
N ALA A 205 18.34 11.71 16.65
CA ALA A 205 17.74 13.05 16.66
C ALA A 205 16.78 13.31 15.49
N ASN A 206 16.95 12.61 14.36
CA ASN A 206 16.12 12.78 13.16
C ASN A 206 14.90 11.84 13.11
N VAL A 207 14.79 10.87 14.02
CA VAL A 207 13.67 9.91 14.09
C VAL A 207 12.30 10.60 14.25
N PRO A 208 12.13 11.64 15.10
CA PRO A 208 10.85 12.36 15.21
C PRO A 208 10.41 13.03 13.91
N GLN A 209 11.36 13.54 13.12
CA GLN A 209 11.07 14.16 11.83
C GLN A 209 10.60 13.12 10.80
N GLY A 210 11.15 11.90 10.85
CA GLY A 210 10.70 10.79 10.01
C GLY A 210 9.24 10.40 10.26
N VAL A 211 8.80 10.40 11.51
CA VAL A 211 7.39 10.11 11.85
C VAL A 211 6.47 11.21 11.33
N GLN A 212 6.84 12.48 11.49
CA GLN A 212 6.04 13.59 10.97
C GLN A 212 5.91 13.54 9.43
N MET A 213 6.98 13.14 8.74
CA MET A 213 6.96 12.99 7.28
C MET A 213 6.00 11.90 6.81
N VAL A 214 5.83 10.81 7.57
CA VAL A 214 4.84 9.76 7.26
C VAL A 214 3.41 10.29 7.42
N VAL A 215 3.17 11.15 8.42
CA VAL A 215 1.87 11.82 8.58
C VAL A 215 1.60 12.76 7.41
N ASP A 216 2.60 13.56 6.99
CA ASP A 216 2.48 14.45 5.84
C ASP A 216 2.27 13.68 4.53
N GLN A 217 2.90 12.51 4.37
CA GLN A 217 2.69 11.63 3.23
C GLN A 217 1.27 11.03 3.17
N PHE A 218 0.52 10.99 4.28
CA PHE A 218 -0.87 10.52 4.31
C PHE A 218 -1.83 11.50 3.61
N GLU A 219 -1.47 12.79 3.47
CA GLU A 219 -2.27 13.76 2.72
C GLU A 219 -2.33 13.48 1.21
N VAL A 220 -1.26 12.90 0.64
CA VAL A 220 -1.19 12.57 -0.79
C VAL A 220 -2.26 11.56 -1.22
N PRO A 221 -2.35 10.34 -0.62
CA PRO A 221 -3.40 9.39 -0.96
C PRO A 221 -4.79 9.91 -0.57
N ARG A 222 -4.93 10.70 0.51
CA ARG A 222 -6.21 11.33 0.89
C ARG A 222 -6.75 12.23 -0.22
N GLN A 223 -5.92 13.14 -0.75
CA GLN A 223 -6.32 14.03 -1.84
C GLN A 223 -6.64 13.26 -3.12
N GLN A 224 -5.86 12.23 -3.43
CA GLN A 224 -6.11 11.37 -4.60
C GLN A 224 -7.48 10.67 -4.48
N ILE A 225 -7.80 10.07 -3.33
CA ILE A 225 -9.08 9.38 -3.13
C ILE A 225 -10.26 10.35 -3.27
N ILE A 226 -10.17 11.55 -2.68
CA ILE A 226 -11.23 12.57 -2.81
C ILE A 226 -11.41 12.99 -4.28
N SER A 227 -10.30 13.18 -5.01
CA SER A 227 -10.34 13.51 -6.43
C SER A 227 -10.96 12.40 -7.27
N ASP A 228 -10.57 11.15 -7.03
CA ASP A 228 -11.05 9.99 -7.78
C ASP A 228 -12.54 9.74 -7.53
N LEU A 229 -13.03 9.89 -6.29
CA LEU A 229 -14.47 9.84 -6.00
C LEU A 229 -15.24 10.97 -6.68
N GLY A 230 -14.67 12.18 -6.73
CA GLY A 230 -15.24 13.29 -7.50
C GLY A 230 -15.40 12.92 -8.98
N GLY A 231 -14.39 12.29 -9.58
CA GLY A 231 -14.44 11.79 -10.96
C GLY A 231 -15.45 10.66 -11.16
N LEU A 232 -15.51 9.70 -10.24
CA LEU A 232 -16.43 8.56 -10.29
C LEU A 232 -17.89 9.01 -10.25
N SER A 233 -18.22 10.08 -9.51
CA SER A 233 -19.61 10.54 -9.40
C SER A 233 -20.22 10.92 -10.75
N ARG A 234 -19.47 11.68 -11.56
CA ARG A 234 -19.86 12.04 -12.92
C ARG A 234 -19.86 10.82 -13.85
N SER A 235 -18.91 9.90 -13.68
CA SER A 235 -18.84 8.67 -14.47
C SER A 235 -20.08 7.78 -14.28
N VAL A 236 -20.53 7.60 -13.03
CA VAL A 236 -21.77 6.85 -12.72
C VAL A 236 -22.97 7.50 -13.40
N GLY A 237 -23.08 8.82 -13.35
CA GLY A 237 -24.13 9.56 -14.05
C GLY A 237 -24.10 9.36 -15.57
N PHE A 238 -22.92 9.36 -16.20
CA PHE A 238 -22.76 9.03 -17.61
C PHE A 238 -23.14 7.58 -17.94
N SER A 239 -22.81 6.61 -17.07
CA SER A 239 -23.20 5.21 -17.27
C SER A 239 -24.71 5.04 -17.22
N ILE A 240 -25.39 5.67 -16.26
CA ILE A 240 -26.86 5.67 -16.16
C ILE A 240 -27.48 6.30 -17.43
N HIS A 241 -26.99 7.46 -17.84
CA HIS A 241 -27.46 8.14 -19.05
C HIS A 241 -27.28 7.25 -20.28
N ALA A 242 -26.08 6.69 -20.48
CA ALA A 242 -25.77 5.83 -21.63
C ALA A 242 -26.67 4.59 -21.69
N GLN A 243 -26.95 3.96 -20.55
CA GLN A 243 -27.76 2.75 -20.48
C GLN A 243 -29.25 3.02 -20.74
N LEU A 244 -29.75 4.19 -20.33
CA LEU A 244 -31.13 4.60 -20.54
C LEU A 244 -31.35 5.37 -21.85
N LYS A 245 -30.27 5.80 -22.52
CA LYS A 245 -30.30 6.69 -23.69
C LYS A 245 -31.21 6.20 -24.80
N ALA A 246 -30.98 4.95 -25.23
CA ALA A 246 -31.72 4.36 -26.34
C ALA A 246 -33.21 4.25 -26.04
N MET A 247 -33.54 3.76 -24.84
CA MET A 247 -34.93 3.59 -24.41
C MET A 247 -35.65 4.94 -24.24
N THR A 248 -34.99 5.91 -23.61
CA THR A 248 -35.61 7.20 -23.29
C THR A 248 -35.85 8.02 -24.55
N TYR A 249 -34.87 8.11 -25.47
CA TYR A 249 -35.07 8.83 -26.72
C TYR A 249 -36.12 8.18 -27.62
N ALA A 250 -36.18 6.84 -27.69
CA ALA A 250 -37.23 6.14 -28.43
C ALA A 250 -38.62 6.49 -27.86
N ALA A 251 -38.78 6.44 -26.54
CA ALA A 251 -40.05 6.80 -25.89
C ALA A 251 -40.44 8.27 -26.13
N LEU A 252 -39.47 9.20 -26.12
CA LEU A 252 -39.72 10.62 -26.40
C LEU A 252 -40.19 10.84 -27.85
N VAL A 253 -39.58 10.15 -28.82
CA VAL A 253 -39.98 10.22 -30.23
C VAL A 253 -41.40 9.65 -30.42
N ASP A 254 -41.70 8.48 -29.85
CA ASP A 254 -43.04 7.88 -29.90
C ASP A 254 -44.10 8.82 -29.29
N LEU A 255 -43.78 9.51 -28.20
CA LEU A 255 -44.63 10.52 -27.58
C LEU A 255 -44.85 11.73 -28.49
N GLN A 256 -43.79 12.17 -29.17
CA GLN A 256 -43.86 13.30 -30.10
C GLN A 256 -44.75 12.99 -31.31
N ASP A 257 -44.60 11.80 -31.88
CA ASP A 257 -45.41 11.35 -33.02
C ASP A 257 -46.89 11.24 -32.65
N ARG A 258 -47.19 10.61 -31.51
CA ARG A 258 -48.58 10.51 -31.00
C ARG A 258 -49.20 11.87 -30.69
N ALA A 259 -48.41 12.81 -30.17
CA ALA A 259 -48.87 14.18 -29.95
C ALA A 259 -49.20 14.89 -31.28
N GLY A 260 -48.37 14.66 -32.31
CA GLY A 260 -48.62 15.14 -33.68
C GLY A 260 -49.89 14.56 -34.30
N ASP A 261 -50.10 13.25 -34.18
CA ASP A 261 -51.29 12.56 -34.66
C ASP A 261 -52.57 13.07 -33.98
N LEU A 262 -52.51 13.28 -32.66
CA LEU A 262 -53.63 13.82 -31.89
C LEU A 262 -53.97 15.25 -32.35
N GLN A 263 -52.96 16.08 -32.61
CA GLN A 263 -53.15 17.46 -33.06
C GLN A 263 -53.76 17.51 -34.47
N THR A 264 -53.32 16.63 -35.36
CA THR A 264 -53.86 16.48 -36.73
C THR A 264 -55.31 15.98 -36.68
N SER A 265 -55.58 14.96 -35.87
CA SER A 265 -56.93 14.42 -35.65
C SER A 265 -57.88 15.49 -35.10
N LEU A 266 -57.43 16.28 -34.12
CA LEU A 266 -58.17 17.43 -33.61
C LEU A 266 -58.52 18.44 -34.71
N HIS A 267 -57.57 18.74 -35.60
CA HIS A 267 -57.81 19.66 -36.70
C HIS A 267 -58.87 19.13 -37.67
N HIS A 268 -58.79 17.84 -38.04
CA HIS A 268 -59.79 17.20 -38.90
C HIS A 268 -61.18 17.14 -38.25
N LEU A 269 -61.26 16.83 -36.95
CA LEU A 269 -62.53 16.84 -36.21
C LEU A 269 -63.16 18.24 -36.16
N GLN A 270 -62.34 19.30 -36.00
CA GLN A 270 -62.83 20.68 -36.06
C GLN A 270 -63.36 21.07 -37.44
N ILE A 271 -62.70 20.61 -38.52
CA ILE A 271 -63.19 20.82 -39.89
C ILE A 271 -64.50 20.07 -40.10
N LEU A 272 -64.56 18.78 -39.72
CA LEU A 272 -65.75 17.94 -39.84
C LEU A 272 -66.94 18.56 -39.12
N ASP A 273 -66.74 19.06 -37.90
CA ASP A 273 -67.79 19.69 -37.11
C ASP A 273 -68.31 20.97 -37.78
N LYS A 274 -67.40 21.83 -38.28
CA LYS A 274 -67.77 23.05 -39.01
C LYS A 274 -68.52 22.74 -40.30
N THR A 275 -68.03 21.78 -41.09
CA THR A 275 -68.66 21.40 -42.37
C THR A 275 -70.01 20.75 -42.11
N ALA A 276 -70.11 19.79 -41.19
CA ALA A 276 -71.38 19.16 -40.84
C ALA A 276 -72.44 20.19 -40.39
N ARG A 277 -72.05 21.16 -39.55
CA ARG A 277 -72.94 22.27 -39.14
C ARG A 277 -73.37 23.15 -40.32
N ALA A 278 -72.44 23.51 -41.21
CA ALA A 278 -72.74 24.33 -42.39
C ALA A 278 -73.65 23.61 -43.41
N LEU A 279 -73.43 22.31 -43.65
CA LEU A 279 -74.29 21.52 -44.53
C LEU A 279 -75.68 21.29 -43.90
N ALA A 280 -75.76 21.09 -42.59
CA ALA A 280 -77.03 20.98 -41.88
C ALA A 280 -77.84 22.30 -41.94
N SER A 281 -77.19 23.46 -41.79
CA SER A 281 -77.87 24.76 -41.90
C SER A 281 -78.33 25.04 -43.33
N ALA A 282 -77.48 24.78 -44.33
CA ALA A 282 -77.84 24.95 -45.74
C ALA A 282 -79.03 24.03 -46.14
N ARG A 283 -79.07 22.82 -45.60
CA ARG A 283 -80.22 21.94 -45.76
C ARG A 283 -81.47 22.53 -45.10
N ALA A 284 -81.38 22.99 -43.86
CA ALA A 284 -82.53 23.56 -43.14
C ALA A 284 -83.17 24.74 -43.88
N GLU A 285 -82.37 25.50 -44.64
CA GLU A 285 -82.83 26.58 -45.50
C GLU A 285 -83.47 26.08 -46.81
N LEU A 286 -82.85 25.09 -47.47
CA LEU A 286 -83.30 24.58 -48.77
C LEU A 286 -84.52 23.64 -48.68
N GLU A 287 -84.62 22.89 -47.59
CA GLU A 287 -85.66 21.89 -47.34
C GLU A 287 -87.10 22.44 -47.43
N PRO A 288 -87.48 23.57 -46.80
CA PRO A 288 -88.82 24.14 -46.95
C PRO A 288 -89.09 24.60 -48.39
N ALA A 289 -88.11 25.23 -49.05
CA ALA A 289 -88.26 25.73 -50.41
C ALA A 289 -88.49 24.59 -51.42
N LEU A 290 -87.74 23.49 -51.29
CA LEU A 290 -87.89 22.30 -52.13
C LEU A 290 -89.18 21.52 -51.82
N ARG A 291 -89.58 21.39 -50.54
CA ARG A 291 -90.87 20.80 -50.18
C ARG A 291 -92.03 21.57 -50.81
N GLU A 292 -91.95 22.89 -50.75
CA GLU A 292 -92.97 23.75 -51.33
C GLU A 292 -92.99 23.66 -52.87
N ARG A 293 -91.82 23.59 -53.51
CA ARG A 293 -91.73 23.31 -54.95
C ARG A 293 -92.33 21.96 -55.32
N ARG A 294 -92.06 20.90 -54.54
CA ARG A 294 -92.66 19.57 -54.71
C ARG A 294 -94.17 19.62 -54.59
N ARG A 295 -94.72 20.28 -53.55
CA ARG A 295 -96.18 20.43 -53.39
C ARG A 295 -96.82 21.09 -54.61
N ARG A 296 -96.23 22.17 -55.12
CA ARG A 296 -96.73 22.85 -56.33
C ARG A 296 -96.69 21.97 -57.57
N VAL A 297 -95.60 21.22 -57.77
CA VAL A 297 -95.47 20.29 -58.91
C VAL A 297 -96.49 19.16 -58.80
N VAL A 298 -96.68 18.58 -57.61
CA VAL A 298 -97.70 17.55 -57.37
C VAL A 298 -99.11 18.10 -57.63
N ALA A 299 -99.43 19.29 -57.11
CA ALA A 299 -100.73 19.92 -57.34
C ALA A 299 -101.01 20.21 -58.83
N LEU A 300 -99.99 20.59 -59.60
CA LEU A 300 -100.12 20.80 -61.05
C LEU A 300 -100.33 19.49 -61.82
N LEU A 301 -99.66 18.41 -61.40
CA LEU A 301 -99.76 17.09 -62.04
C LEU A 301 -101.04 16.33 -61.66
N ASP A 302 -101.68 16.71 -60.56
CA ASP A 302 -102.96 16.17 -60.05
C ASP A 302 -104.18 16.96 -60.57
N ASP A 303 -103.96 18.04 -61.33
CA ASP A 303 -105.04 18.83 -61.94
C ASP A 303 -105.75 18.00 -63.03
N PRO A 304 -107.09 17.96 -63.06
CA PRO A 304 -107.88 17.22 -64.06
C PRO A 304 -107.63 17.65 -65.52
N ARG A 305 -106.98 18.80 -65.74
CA ARG A 305 -106.57 19.29 -67.07
C ARG A 305 -105.27 18.63 -67.59
N CYS A 306 -104.57 17.85 -66.77
CA CYS A 306 -103.31 17.18 -67.11
C CYS A 306 -103.56 15.79 -67.73
N THR A 307 -103.46 15.67 -69.05
CA THR A 307 -103.63 14.38 -69.75
C THR A 307 -102.34 13.56 -69.74
N SER A 308 -102.43 12.29 -69.33
CA SER A 308 -101.31 11.32 -69.28
C SER A 308 -100.19 11.60 -68.25
N CYS A 309 -100.50 12.30 -67.15
CA CYS A 309 -99.52 12.74 -66.14
C CYS A 309 -99.25 11.72 -65.00
N ALA A 310 -99.97 10.60 -64.97
CA ALA A 310 -99.94 9.63 -63.87
C ALA A 310 -98.54 9.02 -63.59
N SER A 311 -97.76 8.76 -64.63
CA SER A 311 -96.39 8.20 -64.49
C SER A 311 -95.40 9.20 -63.89
N VAL A 312 -95.61 10.50 -64.13
CA VAL A 312 -94.77 11.59 -63.61
C VAL A 312 -95.21 11.98 -62.20
N LEU A 313 -96.52 11.91 -61.91
CA LEU A 313 -97.08 12.18 -60.59
C LEU A 313 -96.46 11.27 -59.52
N GLY A 314 -96.37 9.96 -59.78
CA GLY A 314 -95.73 9.01 -58.85
C GLY A 314 -94.25 9.35 -58.57
N ARG A 315 -93.51 9.79 -59.60
CA ARG A 315 -92.10 10.22 -59.46
C ARG A 315 -91.98 11.55 -58.72
N ALA A 316 -92.87 12.50 -58.94
CA ALA A 316 -92.89 13.78 -58.22
C ALA A 316 -93.25 13.59 -56.73
N GLN A 317 -94.17 12.66 -56.45
CA GLN A 317 -94.52 12.25 -55.10
C GLN A 317 -93.39 11.50 -54.39
N SER A 318 -92.45 10.86 -55.10
CA SER A 318 -91.30 10.19 -54.47
C SER A 318 -90.06 11.07 -54.31
N LEU A 319 -90.09 12.35 -54.70
CA LEU A 319 -88.94 13.25 -54.56
C LEU A 319 -88.68 13.60 -53.09
N GLU A 320 -87.57 13.14 -52.55
CA GLU A 320 -87.10 13.49 -51.21
C GLU A 320 -85.71 14.12 -51.27
N LEU A 321 -85.36 14.98 -50.30
CA LEU A 321 -83.98 15.45 -50.19
C LEU A 321 -83.10 14.30 -49.69
N GLY A 322 -82.29 13.73 -50.57
CA GLY A 322 -81.40 12.60 -50.26
C GLY A 322 -80.25 12.89 -49.29
N ALA A 323 -79.93 14.16 -49.03
CA ALA A 323 -78.77 14.54 -48.23
C ALA A 323 -79.08 14.65 -46.73
N ASP A 324 -79.11 13.54 -46.00
CA ASP A 324 -79.39 13.55 -44.55
C ASP A 324 -78.12 13.68 -43.69
N TYR A 325 -77.78 14.92 -43.33
CA TYR A 325 -76.62 15.23 -42.48
C TYR A 325 -76.87 15.00 -40.99
N SER A 326 -78.09 14.68 -40.56
CA SER A 326 -78.38 14.33 -39.16
C SER A 326 -77.80 12.97 -38.76
N LYS A 327 -77.47 12.14 -39.76
CA LYS A 327 -76.78 10.86 -39.58
C LYS A 327 -75.29 11.00 -39.29
N VAL A 328 -74.71 12.20 -39.43
CA VAL A 328 -73.32 12.45 -39.06
C VAL A 328 -73.22 12.50 -37.53
N PRO A 329 -72.45 11.61 -36.89
CA PRO A 329 -72.34 11.59 -35.43
C PRO A 329 -71.71 12.87 -34.92
N SER A 330 -72.26 13.43 -33.84
CA SER A 330 -71.71 14.63 -33.20
C SER A 330 -70.34 14.34 -32.59
N VAL A 331 -69.34 15.12 -32.99
CA VAL A 331 -67.97 15.09 -32.45
C VAL A 331 -67.76 16.07 -31.30
N GLU A 332 -68.81 16.76 -30.86
CA GLU A 332 -68.73 17.84 -29.89
C GLU A 332 -68.23 17.38 -28.51
N LYS A 333 -68.61 16.16 -28.08
CA LYS A 333 -68.10 15.55 -26.84
C LYS A 333 -66.59 15.29 -26.91
N VAL A 334 -66.12 14.80 -28.05
CA VAL A 334 -64.70 14.51 -28.29
C VAL A 334 -63.90 15.81 -28.35
N LEU A 335 -64.42 16.83 -29.05
CA LEU A 335 -63.80 18.15 -29.10
C LEU A 335 -63.76 18.83 -27.73
N LYS A 336 -64.80 18.70 -26.89
CA LYS A 336 -64.79 19.24 -25.51
C LYS A 336 -63.78 18.52 -24.62
N ALA A 337 -63.68 17.19 -24.71
CA ALA A 337 -62.68 16.42 -23.97
C ALA A 337 -61.24 16.80 -24.36
N LEU A 338 -61.01 17.04 -25.65
CA LEU A 338 -59.70 17.39 -26.19
C LEU A 338 -59.37 18.89 -26.10
N ALA A 339 -60.36 19.77 -25.90
CA ALA A 339 -60.14 21.21 -25.71
C ALA A 339 -59.42 21.54 -24.39
N GLY A 340 -59.46 20.63 -23.41
CA GLY A 340 -58.71 20.75 -22.16
C GLY A 340 -57.22 20.44 -22.27
N LEU A 341 -56.74 19.98 -23.44
CA LEU A 341 -55.34 19.68 -23.69
C LEU A 341 -54.67 20.86 -24.42
N PRO A 342 -53.74 21.58 -23.77
CA PRO A 342 -53.02 22.66 -24.44
C PRO A 342 -52.04 22.07 -25.47
N ARG A 343 -52.16 22.46 -26.73
CA ARG A 343 -51.28 22.00 -27.83
C ARG A 343 -49.80 22.38 -27.61
N SER A 344 -49.54 23.43 -26.85
CA SER A 344 -48.20 23.91 -26.48
C SER A 344 -47.48 22.99 -25.49
N ASP A 345 -48.23 22.26 -24.66
CA ASP A 345 -47.65 21.66 -23.46
C ASP A 345 -46.95 20.34 -23.76
N PHE A 346 -47.37 19.60 -24.80
CA PHE A 346 -46.69 18.36 -25.18
C PHE A 346 -45.27 18.60 -25.66
N ALA A 347 -45.07 19.58 -26.55
CA ALA A 347 -43.74 19.93 -27.03
C ALA A 347 -42.84 20.41 -25.88
N GLU A 348 -43.39 21.22 -24.98
CA GLU A 348 -42.66 21.73 -23.82
C GLU A 348 -42.33 20.63 -22.80
N MET A 349 -43.27 19.73 -22.51
CA MET A 349 -43.05 18.57 -21.63
C MET A 349 -42.00 17.61 -22.21
N ILE A 350 -42.01 17.36 -23.53
CA ILE A 350 -40.99 16.52 -24.19
C ILE A 350 -39.62 17.21 -24.13
N ARG A 351 -39.57 18.52 -24.37
CA ARG A 351 -38.34 19.32 -24.24
C ARG A 351 -37.80 19.29 -22.81
N GLN A 352 -38.67 19.42 -21.82
CA GLN A 352 -38.33 19.32 -20.40
C GLN A 352 -37.86 17.91 -20.03
N GLY A 353 -38.51 16.87 -20.54
CA GLY A 353 -38.10 15.48 -20.34
C GLY A 353 -36.70 15.21 -20.90
N ASN A 354 -36.42 15.70 -22.12
CA ASN A 354 -35.09 15.61 -22.73
C ASN A 354 -34.04 16.39 -21.91
N GLY A 355 -34.38 17.61 -21.46
CA GLY A 355 -33.51 18.40 -20.59
C GLY A 355 -33.17 17.67 -19.30
N THR A 356 -34.19 17.16 -18.60
CA THR A 356 -34.05 16.41 -17.34
C THR A 356 -33.20 15.16 -17.53
N PHE A 357 -33.41 14.42 -18.63
CA PHE A 357 -32.61 13.25 -18.95
C PHE A 357 -31.14 13.60 -19.17
N ASN A 358 -30.85 14.68 -19.89
CA ASN A 358 -29.48 15.14 -20.12
C ASN A 358 -28.80 15.69 -18.87
N SER A 359 -29.55 16.07 -17.84
CA SER A 359 -29.02 16.53 -16.55
C SER A 359 -28.71 15.39 -15.55
N ILE A 360 -28.94 14.13 -15.92
CA ILE A 360 -28.62 12.97 -15.05
C ILE A 360 -27.16 12.96 -14.58
N PRO A 361 -26.14 13.25 -15.42
CA PRO A 361 -24.76 13.28 -14.98
C PRO A 361 -24.50 14.31 -13.88
N GLU A 362 -25.05 15.52 -14.01
CA GLU A 362 -24.93 16.58 -13.01
C GLU A 362 -25.70 16.26 -11.73
N LEU A 363 -26.90 15.67 -11.86
CA LEU A 363 -27.70 15.26 -10.72
C LEU A 363 -27.02 14.13 -9.94
N ALA A 364 -26.29 13.22 -10.60
CA ALA A 364 -25.49 12.20 -9.93
C ALA A 364 -24.36 12.82 -9.09
N VAL A 365 -23.70 13.86 -9.60
CA VAL A 365 -22.68 14.62 -8.84
C VAL A 365 -23.30 15.26 -7.59
N GLU A 366 -24.46 15.91 -7.74
CA GLU A 366 -25.17 16.54 -6.62
C GLU A 366 -25.59 15.50 -5.56
N ARG A 367 -26.14 14.35 -5.98
CA ARG A 367 -26.57 13.29 -5.05
C ARG A 367 -25.40 12.61 -4.35
N MET A 368 -24.25 12.48 -5.02
CA MET A 368 -23.04 11.91 -4.44
C MET A 368 -22.25 12.92 -3.61
N ALA A 369 -22.58 14.21 -3.66
CA ALA A 369 -21.90 15.24 -2.88
C ALA A 369 -21.94 14.97 -1.38
N GLN A 370 -23.09 14.53 -0.85
CA GLN A 370 -23.20 14.16 0.57
C GLN A 370 -22.30 12.97 0.93
N VAL A 371 -22.28 11.93 0.10
CA VAL A 371 -21.43 10.75 0.32
C VAL A 371 -19.94 11.12 0.28
N ILE A 372 -19.56 12.03 -0.63
CA ILE A 372 -18.19 12.55 -0.73
C ILE A 372 -17.85 13.39 0.51
N GLN A 373 -18.78 14.18 1.04
CA GLN A 373 -18.58 14.95 2.28
C GLN A 373 -18.43 14.03 3.49
N ASP A 374 -19.30 13.04 3.65
CA ASP A 374 -19.22 12.07 4.75
C ASP A 374 -17.88 11.32 4.73
N LEU A 375 -17.40 10.95 3.54
CA LEU A 375 -16.09 10.33 3.37
C LEU A 375 -14.94 11.30 3.70
N ARG A 376 -15.06 12.58 3.31
CA ARG A 376 -14.07 13.62 3.62
C ARG A 376 -13.93 13.82 5.12
N ASP A 377 -15.05 13.80 5.85
CA ASP A 377 -15.09 13.92 7.30
C ASP A 377 -14.47 12.69 7.98
N GLU A 378 -14.78 11.48 7.52
CA GLU A 378 -14.15 10.26 8.05
C GLU A 378 -12.65 10.22 7.79
N MET A 379 -12.20 10.68 6.62
CA MET A 379 -10.76 10.81 6.34
C MET A 379 -10.08 11.86 7.22
N ALA A 380 -10.73 12.99 7.49
CA ALA A 380 -10.21 13.98 8.42
C ALA A 380 -10.06 13.39 9.84
N ARG A 381 -11.07 12.64 10.31
CA ARG A 381 -10.99 11.88 11.58
C ARG A 381 -9.84 10.87 11.58
N MET A 382 -9.58 10.19 10.47
CA MET A 382 -8.43 9.28 10.35
C MET A 382 -7.09 10.04 10.40
N THR A 383 -6.96 11.16 9.70
CA THR A 383 -5.76 12.02 9.78
C THR A 383 -5.50 12.49 11.21
N GLU A 384 -6.54 12.93 11.92
CA GLU A 384 -6.43 13.31 13.34
C GLU A 384 -6.00 12.13 14.22
N LYS A 385 -6.53 10.93 13.99
CA LYS A 385 -6.09 9.71 14.69
C LYS A 385 -4.63 9.39 14.39
N VAL A 386 -4.19 9.50 13.14
CA VAL A 386 -2.79 9.26 12.73
C VAL A 386 -1.87 10.29 13.39
N GLN A 387 -2.23 11.58 13.38
CA GLN A 387 -1.49 12.62 14.07
C GLN A 387 -1.49 12.40 15.59
N SER A 388 -2.62 11.97 16.17
CA SER A 388 -2.71 11.64 17.59
C SER A 388 -1.80 10.45 17.95
N ILE A 389 -1.72 9.43 17.10
CA ILE A 389 -0.82 8.31 17.28
C ILE A 389 0.63 8.80 17.23
N ALA A 390 1.00 9.58 16.21
CA ALA A 390 2.32 10.19 16.09
C ALA A 390 2.71 11.03 17.32
N ASN A 391 1.78 11.84 17.84
CA ASN A 391 1.98 12.65 19.04
C ASN A 391 2.00 11.82 20.34
N SER A 392 1.26 10.71 20.39
CA SER A 392 1.18 9.83 21.55
C SER A 392 2.42 8.98 21.75
N PHE A 393 3.20 8.76 20.69
CA PHE A 393 4.49 8.14 20.85
C PHE A 393 5.42 9.13 21.57
N PRO A 394 5.97 8.78 22.76
CA PRO A 394 6.95 9.60 23.48
C PRO A 394 8.33 9.52 22.79
N LEU A 395 8.37 9.67 21.47
CA LEU A 395 9.58 9.78 20.68
C LEU A 395 10.56 10.79 21.29
N PRO A 396 10.18 12.01 21.69
CA PRO A 396 11.13 12.94 22.27
C PRO A 396 11.76 12.44 23.58
N ASP A 397 11.04 11.72 24.43
CA ASP A 397 11.58 11.27 25.72
C ASP A 397 12.57 10.11 25.55
N TYR A 398 12.24 9.14 24.70
CA TYR A 398 13.16 8.04 24.38
C TYR A 398 14.37 8.50 23.57
N THR A 399 14.17 9.33 22.54
CA THR A 399 15.28 9.85 21.73
C THR A 399 16.20 10.75 22.54
N ARG A 400 15.66 11.57 23.47
CA ARG A 400 16.47 12.38 24.40
C ARG A 400 17.29 11.52 25.35
N ALA A 401 16.67 10.56 26.03
CA ALA A 401 17.38 9.69 26.97
C ALA A 401 18.52 8.90 26.29
N VAL A 402 18.26 8.38 25.08
CA VAL A 402 19.29 7.69 24.31
C VAL A 402 20.35 8.66 23.80
N SER A 403 19.97 9.85 23.32
CA SER A 403 20.94 10.88 22.89
C SER A 403 21.85 11.34 24.02
N GLU A 404 21.32 11.48 25.24
CA GLU A 404 22.06 11.88 26.44
C GLU A 404 23.02 10.77 26.87
N ALA A 405 22.57 9.50 26.83
CA ALA A 405 23.44 8.35 27.04
C ALA A 405 24.58 8.29 26.01
N LEU A 406 24.31 8.62 24.75
CA LEU A 406 25.33 8.69 23.70
C LEU A 406 26.33 9.83 23.93
N VAL A 407 25.89 11.00 24.38
CA VAL A 407 26.79 12.11 24.76
C VAL A 407 27.69 11.70 25.91
N LYS A 408 27.11 11.10 26.95
CA LYS A 408 27.87 10.61 28.10
C LYS A 408 28.86 9.52 27.71
N ALA A 409 28.51 8.67 26.74
CA ALA A 409 29.41 7.67 26.18
C ALA A 409 30.54 8.29 25.33
N GLU A 410 30.23 9.30 24.50
CA GLU A 410 31.22 10.04 23.71
C GLU A 410 32.24 10.73 24.64
N ASP A 411 31.77 11.54 25.59
CA ASP A 411 32.60 12.26 26.57
C ASP A 411 33.44 11.31 27.42
N ARG A 412 32.84 10.20 27.88
CA ARG A 412 33.56 9.21 28.67
C ARG A 412 34.54 8.41 27.82
N SER A 413 34.28 8.17 26.53
CA SER A 413 35.19 7.41 25.67
C SER A 413 36.46 8.21 25.33
N GLN A 414 36.34 9.51 25.09
CA GLN A 414 37.44 10.34 24.59
C GLN A 414 38.75 10.27 25.43
N PRO A 415 38.74 10.40 26.76
CA PRO A 415 39.97 10.29 27.55
C PRO A 415 40.52 8.86 27.59
N TYR A 416 39.66 7.84 27.60
CA TYR A 416 40.09 6.44 27.58
C TYR A 416 40.72 6.07 26.24
N LEU A 417 40.16 6.53 25.11
CA LEU A 417 40.71 6.28 23.78
C LEU A 417 42.12 6.88 23.65
N ARG A 418 42.36 8.09 24.17
CA ARG A 418 43.69 8.72 24.21
C ARG A 418 44.69 7.92 25.06
N GLU A 419 44.26 7.38 26.20
CA GLU A 419 45.14 6.59 27.06
C GLU A 419 45.47 5.23 26.43
N VAL A 420 44.49 4.60 25.78
CA VAL A 420 44.69 3.35 25.05
C VAL A 420 45.63 3.55 23.86
N GLU A 421 45.49 4.66 23.12
CA GLU A 421 46.40 5.01 22.02
C GLU A 421 47.86 5.15 22.52
N ARG A 422 48.05 5.85 23.65
CA ARG A 422 49.38 6.00 24.26
C ARG A 422 49.94 4.66 24.75
N PHE A 423 49.13 3.84 25.42
CA PHE A 423 49.53 2.51 25.88
C PHE A 423 49.89 1.59 24.70
N GLU A 424 49.11 1.62 23.62
CA GLU A 424 49.39 0.86 22.40
C GLU A 424 50.71 1.29 21.73
N GLN A 425 51.03 2.59 21.74
CA GLN A 425 52.34 3.08 21.29
C GLN A 425 53.48 2.49 22.14
N TYR A 426 53.36 2.52 23.47
CA TYR A 426 54.36 1.92 24.35
C TYR A 426 54.50 0.41 24.15
N ARG A 427 53.38 -0.32 24.06
CA ARG A 427 53.33 -1.76 23.80
C ARG A 427 54.04 -2.12 22.50
N TRP A 428 53.80 -1.35 21.43
CA TRP A 428 54.42 -1.57 20.12
C TRP A 428 55.94 -1.32 20.14
N ILE A 429 56.40 -0.24 20.79
CA ILE A 429 57.83 0.05 20.94
C ILE A 429 58.51 -1.08 21.73
N ALA A 430 57.96 -1.45 22.88
CA ALA A 430 58.51 -2.51 23.73
C ALA A 430 58.57 -3.86 22.99
N GLY A 431 57.48 -4.23 22.29
CA GLY A 431 57.42 -5.47 21.51
C GLY A 431 58.43 -5.50 20.37
N THR A 432 58.63 -4.37 19.68
CA THR A 432 59.60 -4.24 18.59
C THR A 432 61.03 -4.38 19.11
N VAL A 433 61.38 -3.65 20.18
CA VAL A 433 62.71 -3.71 20.80
C VAL A 433 63.02 -5.12 21.31
N LEU A 434 62.07 -5.77 21.99
CA LEU A 434 62.26 -7.13 22.51
C LEU A 434 62.47 -8.15 21.37
N CYS A 435 61.68 -8.06 20.29
CA CYS A 435 61.88 -8.91 19.11
C CYS A 435 63.25 -8.68 18.46
N SER A 436 63.70 -7.43 18.34
CA SER A 436 65.03 -7.09 17.81
C SER A 436 66.17 -7.64 18.67
N ILE A 437 66.06 -7.59 20.00
CA ILE A 437 67.05 -8.17 20.92
C ILE A 437 67.13 -9.69 20.74
N ILE A 438 65.98 -10.38 20.66
CA ILE A 438 65.97 -11.85 20.49
C ILE A 438 66.54 -12.25 19.13
N LEU A 439 66.23 -11.51 18.06
CA LEU A 439 66.84 -11.74 16.74
C LEU A 439 68.35 -11.52 16.75
N LEU A 440 68.84 -10.52 17.49
CA LEU A 440 70.28 -10.28 17.65
C LEU A 440 70.96 -11.41 18.41
N ILE A 441 70.35 -11.90 19.50
CA ILE A 441 70.84 -13.07 20.24
C ILE A 441 70.89 -14.30 19.32
N LEU A 442 69.86 -14.51 18.49
CA LEU A 442 69.79 -15.64 17.57
C LEU A 442 70.80 -15.53 16.41
N ALA A 443 71.08 -14.31 15.93
CA ALA A 443 72.09 -14.07 14.91
C ALA A 443 73.52 -14.23 15.43
N CYS A 444 73.74 -14.02 16.74
CA CYS A 444 75.02 -14.19 17.40
C CYS A 444 75.27 -15.62 17.94
N ASN A 445 74.26 -16.50 17.90
CA ASN A 445 74.31 -17.89 18.37
C ASN A 445 74.49 -18.86 17.20
#